data_AF-A0A9R1JDR0-F1
#
_entry.id   AF-A0A9R1JDR0-F1
#
_cell.length_a   1.000
_cell.length_b   1.000
_cell.length_c   1.000
_cell.angle_alpha   90.00
_cell.angle_beta   90.00
_cell.angle_gamma   90.00
#
_symmetry.space_group_name_H-M   'P 1'
#
loop_
_entity.id
_entity.type
_entity.pdbx_description
1 polymer ?
#
loop_
_entity_poly.entity_id
_entity_poly.type
_entity_poly.pdbx_seq_one_letter_code
_entity_poly.pdbx_strand_id
1 'polypeptide(L)'
;MSFPCNCQIIQAEDGTLGLAIFSHRYHNIQMWQRKVNCHGVGTWVLWKTTEMHDIHGLPPPARRGMELIRGYAEDANEILLYLDGIVYMVQLKSMRSRKLWETHHITLCHSFNSFYTPGIGIAGARYNG
;
A
#
# COMPACT_ATOMS: atom_id res chain seq x y z
N MET A 1 -5.98 -9.35 -23.99
CA MET A 1 -4.95 -8.66 -23.19
C MET A 1 -5.25 -8.98 -21.73
N SER A 2 -4.39 -9.73 -21.03
CA SER A 2 -4.54 -9.92 -19.60
C SER A 2 -4.15 -8.62 -18.91
N PHE A 3 -5.13 -7.91 -18.33
CA PHE A 3 -4.80 -6.80 -17.44
C PHE A 3 -3.98 -7.38 -16.27
N PRO A 4 -2.79 -6.84 -15.97
CA PRO A 4 -2.07 -7.27 -14.78
C PRO A 4 -3.00 -7.14 -13.57
N CYS A 5 -3.00 -8.15 -12.70
CA CYS A 5 -3.86 -8.16 -11.52
C CYS A 5 -3.66 -6.86 -10.73
N ASN A 6 -4.74 -6.12 -10.52
CA ASN A 6 -4.74 -4.86 -9.78
C ASN A 6 -4.71 -5.16 -8.27
N CYS A 7 -3.63 -5.80 -7.84
CA CYS A 7 -3.45 -6.31 -6.49
C CYS A 7 -2.06 -6.00 -5.96
N GLN A 8 -1.96 -5.91 -4.64
CA GLN A 8 -0.73 -5.56 -3.94
C GLN A 8 -0.64 -6.36 -2.64
N ILE A 9 0.51 -6.96 -2.38
CA ILE A 9 0.79 -7.58 -1.08
C ILE A 9 0.88 -6.46 -0.04
N ILE A 10 0.17 -6.65 1.06
CA ILE A 10 0.11 -5.73 2.21
C ILE A 10 0.29 -6.51 3.51
N GLN A 11 0.46 -5.81 4.63
CA GLN A 11 0.35 -6.40 5.94
C GLN A 11 -1.12 -6.41 6.41
N ALA A 12 -1.57 -7.54 6.94
CA ALA A 12 -2.87 -7.66 7.57
C ALA A 12 -2.87 -7.06 8.99
N GLU A 13 -4.06 -6.90 9.60
CA GLU A 13 -4.20 -6.20 10.89
C GLU A 13 -3.47 -6.89 12.06
N ASP A 14 -3.33 -8.22 12.00
CA ASP A 14 -2.59 -9.02 12.99
C ASP A 14 -1.11 -9.20 12.65
N GLY A 15 -0.61 -8.49 11.62
CA GLY A 15 0.77 -8.58 11.15
C GLY A 15 1.03 -9.71 10.16
N THR A 16 0.03 -10.53 9.80
CA THR A 16 0.18 -11.62 8.82
C THR A 16 0.15 -11.11 7.36
N LEU A 17 0.30 -12.04 6.41
CA LEU A 17 0.28 -11.73 4.98
C LEU A 17 -1.13 -11.31 4.54
N GLY A 18 -1.22 -10.13 3.93
CA GLY A 18 -2.44 -9.59 3.34
C GLY A 18 -2.30 -9.32 1.83
N LEU A 19 -3.44 -9.12 1.19
CA LEU A 19 -3.55 -8.77 -0.22
C LEU A 19 -4.63 -7.70 -0.38
N ALA A 20 -4.26 -6.54 -0.91
CA ALA A 20 -5.21 -5.55 -1.39
C ALA A 20 -5.52 -5.83 -2.86
N ILE A 21 -6.80 -5.81 -3.22
CA ILE A 21 -7.28 -5.98 -4.59
C ILE A 21 -8.22 -4.83 -4.91
N PHE A 22 -8.00 -4.15 -6.02
CA PHE A 22 -8.97 -3.20 -6.56
C PHE A 22 -9.95 -3.91 -7.49
N SER A 23 -11.25 -3.85 -7.15
CA SER A 23 -12.30 -4.40 -7.99
C SER A 23 -12.86 -3.31 -8.91
N HIS A 24 -12.51 -3.35 -10.19
CA HIS A 24 -13.09 -2.46 -11.20
C HIS A 24 -14.62 -2.61 -11.34
N ARG A 25 -15.15 -3.81 -11.08
CA ARG A 25 -16.59 -4.08 -11.18
C ARG A 25 -17.40 -3.39 -10.09
N TYR A 26 -16.85 -3.34 -8.88
CA TYR A 26 -17.52 -2.77 -7.72
C TYR A 26 -16.98 -1.38 -7.35
N HIS A 27 -15.90 -0.94 -7.99
CA HIS A 27 -15.23 0.33 -7.73
C HIS A 27 -14.85 0.48 -6.24
N ASN A 28 -14.24 -0.59 -5.71
CA ASN A 28 -13.84 -0.70 -4.31
C ASN A 28 -12.50 -1.40 -4.14
N ILE A 29 -11.91 -1.22 -2.97
CA ILE A 29 -10.70 -1.93 -2.53
C ILE A 29 -11.11 -3.01 -1.56
N GLN A 30 -10.70 -4.24 -1.84
CA GLN A 30 -10.89 -5.41 -1.00
C GLN A 30 -9.57 -5.82 -0.37
N MET A 31 -9.56 -6.08 0.93
CA MET A 31 -8.39 -6.49 1.68
C MET A 31 -8.59 -7.90 2.22
N TRP A 32 -7.69 -8.80 1.84
CA TRP A 32 -7.77 -10.24 2.05
C TRP A 32 -6.60 -10.72 2.88
N GLN A 33 -6.87 -11.48 3.94
CA GLN A 33 -5.86 -11.96 4.87
C GLN A 33 -5.64 -13.42 4.63
N ARG A 34 -4.37 -13.83 4.63
CA ARG A 34 -4.02 -15.23 4.60
C ARG A 34 -4.11 -15.81 6.01
N LYS A 35 -5.04 -16.74 6.21
CA LYS A 35 -5.13 -17.57 7.42
C LYS A 35 -4.59 -18.95 7.12
N VAL A 36 -3.88 -19.55 8.07
CA VAL A 36 -3.34 -20.90 7.95
C VAL A 36 -3.97 -21.76 9.03
N ASN A 37 -4.57 -22.90 8.65
CA ASN A 37 -5.16 -23.82 9.62
C ASN A 37 -4.10 -24.71 10.29
N CYS A 38 -4.51 -25.52 11.26
CA CYS A 38 -3.62 -26.45 11.96
C CYS A 38 -2.94 -27.50 11.06
N HIS A 39 -3.45 -27.70 9.84
CA HIS A 39 -2.88 -28.58 8.82
C HIS A 39 -1.93 -27.87 7.84
N GLY A 40 -1.63 -26.58 8.07
CA GLY A 40 -0.76 -25.80 7.20
C GLY A 40 -1.41 -25.33 5.89
N VAL A 41 -2.72 -25.53 5.71
CA VAL A 41 -3.45 -25.08 4.52
C VAL A 41 -3.79 -23.61 4.66
N GLY A 42 -3.32 -22.80 3.71
CA GLY A 42 -3.59 -21.37 3.64
C GLY A 42 -4.89 -21.04 2.90
N THR A 43 -5.77 -20.28 3.54
CA THR A 43 -6.98 -19.73 2.93
C THR A 43 -6.95 -18.21 2.97
N TRP A 44 -7.54 -17.57 1.95
CA TRP A 44 -7.72 -16.12 1.92
C TRP A 44 -9.10 -15.76 2.45
N VAL A 45 -9.15 -14.84 3.41
CA VAL A 45 -10.40 -14.37 4.02
C VAL A 45 -10.50 -12.87 3.82
N LEU A 46 -11.58 -12.42 3.18
CA LEU A 46 -11.90 -10.99 3.05
C LEU A 46 -12.17 -10.43 4.45
N TRP A 47 -11.39 -9.44 4.87
CA TRP A 47 -11.58 -8.81 6.18
C TRP A 47 -12.15 -7.39 6.07
N LYS A 48 -11.85 -6.68 4.98
CA LYS A 48 -12.31 -5.30 4.77
C LYS A 48 -12.58 -5.03 3.30
N THR A 49 -13.68 -4.35 3.04
CA THR A 49 -13.99 -3.74 1.75
C THR A 49 -14.20 -2.25 1.99
N THR A 50 -13.68 -1.41 1.10
CA THR A 50 -13.92 0.03 1.15
C THR A 50 -14.24 0.54 -0.23
N GLU A 51 -15.42 1.12 -0.37
CA GLU A 51 -15.84 1.78 -1.60
C GLU A 51 -14.97 3.01 -1.85
N MET A 52 -14.66 3.29 -3.11
CA MET A 52 -13.79 4.42 -3.45
C MET A 52 -14.33 5.77 -2.95
N HIS A 53 -15.65 5.94 -2.94
CA HIS A 53 -16.30 7.16 -2.46
C HIS A 53 -16.22 7.35 -0.94
N ASP A 54 -15.91 6.28 -0.19
CA ASP A 54 -15.71 6.33 1.26
C ASP A 54 -14.27 6.71 1.64
N ILE A 55 -13.35 6.76 0.67
CA ILE A 55 -11.96 7.13 0.92
C ILE A 55 -11.84 8.65 0.93
N HIS A 56 -11.62 9.20 2.12
CA HIS A 56 -11.53 10.63 2.31
C HIS A 56 -10.31 11.23 1.56
N GLY A 57 -10.53 12.33 0.84
CA GLY A 57 -9.49 13.04 0.11
C GLY A 57 -9.29 12.59 -1.35
N LEU A 58 -10.02 11.56 -1.80
CA LEU A 58 -10.07 11.21 -3.20
C LEU A 58 -11.04 12.12 -3.97
N PRO A 59 -10.77 12.39 -5.26
CA PRO A 59 -11.73 13.06 -6.12
C PRO A 59 -12.94 12.14 -6.37
N PRO A 60 -14.09 12.71 -6.78
CA PRO A 60 -15.23 11.91 -7.22
C PRO A 60 -14.82 10.90 -8.31
N PRO A 61 -15.50 9.75 -8.42
CA PRO A 61 -15.22 8.73 -9.42
C PRO A 61 -15.10 9.32 -10.83
N ALA A 62 -13.91 9.20 -11.43
CA ALA A 62 -13.71 9.61 -12.80
C ALA A 62 -14.38 8.58 -13.73
N ARG A 63 -15.35 9.02 -14.54
CA ARG A 63 -16.11 8.11 -15.42
C ARG A 63 -15.26 7.40 -16.50
N ARG A 64 -14.00 7.81 -16.71
CA ARG A 64 -13.13 7.31 -17.79
C ARG A 64 -11.66 7.10 -17.40
N GLY A 65 -11.27 7.32 -16.15
CA GLY A 65 -9.88 7.23 -15.70
C GLY A 65 -9.45 5.80 -15.37
N MET A 66 -8.15 5.51 -15.51
CA MET A 66 -7.57 4.23 -15.09
C MET A 66 -7.23 4.28 -13.59
N GLU A 67 -7.63 3.23 -12.85
CA GLU A 67 -7.52 3.16 -11.40
C GLU A 67 -6.75 1.94 -10.95
N LEU A 68 -5.65 2.13 -10.24
CA LEU A 68 -4.64 1.10 -10.08
C LEU A 68 -3.89 1.20 -8.76
N ILE A 69 -3.77 0.08 -8.05
CA ILE A 69 -2.81 -0.06 -6.96
C ILE A 69 -1.41 -0.28 -7.57
N ARG A 70 -0.43 0.48 -7.10
CA ARG A 70 0.92 0.53 -7.68
C ARG A 70 2.04 0.20 -6.71
N GLY A 71 1.76 0.19 -5.42
CA GLY A 71 2.75 -0.11 -4.41
C GLY A 71 2.15 -0.11 -3.01
N TYR A 72 2.96 -0.52 -2.05
CA TYR A 72 2.63 -0.53 -0.63
C TYR A 72 3.83 -0.09 0.19
N ALA A 73 3.62 0.89 1.06
CA ALA A 73 4.56 1.35 2.06
C ALA A 73 4.23 0.65 3.39
N GLU A 74 5.00 -0.39 3.72
CA GLU A 74 4.78 -1.24 4.89
C GLU A 74 4.79 -0.44 6.20
N ASP A 75 5.78 0.43 6.41
CA ASP A 75 5.95 1.18 7.67
C ASP A 75 4.77 2.10 8.01
N ALA A 76 4.14 2.67 6.99
CA ALA A 76 3.01 3.58 7.16
C ALA A 76 1.66 2.87 7.02
N ASN A 77 1.66 1.62 6.54
CA ASN A 77 0.49 0.86 6.14
C ASN A 77 -0.37 1.62 5.10
N GLU A 78 0.29 2.10 4.05
CA GLU A 78 -0.30 2.93 3.00
C GLU A 78 -0.08 2.31 1.62
N ILE A 79 -1.11 2.29 0.78
CA ILE A 79 -0.98 1.88 -0.62
C ILE A 79 -0.81 3.10 -1.51
N LEU A 80 -0.10 2.92 -2.63
CA LEU A 80 -0.06 3.88 -3.72
C LEU A 80 -1.19 3.57 -4.70
N LEU A 81 -2.13 4.50 -4.83
CA LEU A 81 -3.29 4.41 -5.70
C LEU A 81 -3.14 5.44 -6.82
N TYR A 82 -3.01 4.97 -8.06
CA TYR A 82 -3.05 5.80 -9.25
C TYR A 82 -4.49 5.98 -9.70
N LEU A 83 -4.91 7.24 -9.84
CA LEU A 83 -6.23 7.64 -10.33
C LEU A 83 -6.03 8.73 -11.38
N ASP A 84 -6.33 8.39 -12.63
CA ASP A 84 -6.42 9.35 -13.75
C ASP A 84 -5.23 10.34 -13.86
N GLY A 85 -4.01 9.82 -13.78
CA GLY A 85 -2.80 10.62 -13.89
C GLY A 85 -2.30 11.21 -12.57
N ILE A 86 -2.95 10.89 -11.45
CA ILE A 86 -2.56 11.38 -10.13
C ILE A 86 -2.29 10.18 -9.21
N VAL A 87 -1.16 10.20 -8.51
CA VAL A 87 -0.82 9.21 -7.49
C VAL A 87 -1.23 9.73 -6.12
N TYR A 88 -2.00 8.92 -5.41
CA TYR A 88 -2.43 9.14 -4.03
C TYR A 88 -1.78 8.08 -3.14
N MET A 89 -1.45 8.47 -1.92
CA MET A 89 -1.22 7.54 -0.83
C MET A 89 -2.49 7.37 -0.03
N VAL A 90 -2.93 6.13 0.17
CA VAL A 90 -4.15 5.80 0.93
C VAL A 90 -3.78 4.97 2.15
N GLN A 91 -4.10 5.48 3.33
CA GLN A 91 -3.84 4.79 4.59
C GLN A 91 -4.94 3.79 4.89
N LEU A 92 -4.57 2.51 5.00
CA LEU A 92 -5.53 1.39 4.95
C LEU A 92 -6.44 1.29 6.19
N LYS A 93 -6.02 1.83 7.34
CA LYS A 93 -6.83 1.76 8.58
C LYS A 93 -7.94 2.81 8.61
N SER A 94 -7.56 4.07 8.43
CA SER A 94 -8.39 5.28 8.46
C SER A 94 -9.07 5.62 7.14
N MET A 95 -8.64 4.99 6.03
CA MET A 95 -9.12 5.28 4.67
C MET A 95 -9.03 6.76 4.30
N ARG A 96 -8.01 7.44 4.83
CA ARG A 96 -7.65 8.80 4.41
C ARG A 96 -6.58 8.72 3.33
N SER A 97 -6.70 9.61 2.37
CA SER A 97 -5.76 9.74 1.28
C SER A 97 -5.04 11.09 1.32
N ARG A 98 -3.86 11.12 0.72
CA ARG A 98 -3.16 12.36 0.37
C ARG A 98 -2.63 12.26 -1.05
N LYS A 99 -2.76 13.35 -1.81
CA LYS A 99 -2.17 13.49 -3.14
C LYS A 99 -0.65 13.55 -3.01
N LEU A 100 0.06 12.84 -3.89
CA LEU A 100 1.52 12.86 -3.94
C LEU A 100 2.04 13.65 -5.14
N TRP A 101 1.86 13.12 -6.36
CA TRP A 101 2.33 13.74 -7.59
C TRP A 101 1.42 13.38 -8.76
N GLU A 102 1.55 14.15 -9.83
CA GLU A 102 0.89 13.89 -11.11
C GLU A 102 1.89 13.20 -12.04
N THR A 103 1.46 12.18 -12.76
CA THR A 103 2.26 11.46 -13.73
C THR A 103 1.37 10.83 -14.79
N HIS A 104 1.79 10.92 -16.04
CA HIS A 104 1.18 10.18 -17.15
C HIS A 104 1.76 8.77 -17.30
N HIS A 105 2.80 8.44 -16.52
CA HIS A 105 3.47 7.16 -16.55
C HIS A 105 2.95 6.26 -15.43
N ILE A 106 2.61 5.04 -15.83
CA ILE A 106 2.10 4.00 -14.95
C ILE A 106 3.27 3.09 -14.58
N THR A 107 3.98 3.41 -13.50
CA THR A 107 5.11 2.60 -12.99
C THR A 107 4.73 1.90 -11.70
N LEU A 108 5.18 0.64 -11.51
CA LEU A 108 5.15 0.03 -10.18
C LEU A 108 6.11 0.79 -9.26
N CYS A 109 5.67 1.02 -8.02
CA CYS A 109 6.46 1.68 -7.00
C CYS A 109 6.76 0.69 -5.89
N HIS A 110 8.05 0.45 -5.64
CA HIS A 110 8.52 -0.32 -4.51
C HIS A 110 9.02 0.66 -3.44
N SER A 111 8.31 0.74 -2.33
CA SER A 111 8.76 1.51 -1.17
C SER A 111 10.04 0.86 -0.63
N PHE A 112 11.12 1.62 -0.57
CA PHE A 112 12.38 1.17 0.03
C PHE A 112 12.65 2.01 1.26
N ASN A 113 12.82 1.35 2.41
CA ASN A 113 13.18 2.03 3.65
C ASN A 113 14.66 1.76 3.95
N SER A 114 15.51 2.78 3.86
CA SER A 114 16.92 2.70 4.25
C SER A 114 17.09 3.22 5.67
N PHE A 115 17.52 2.37 6.60
CA PHE A 115 17.90 2.82 7.93
C PHE A 115 19.34 3.35 7.91
N TYR A 116 19.53 4.62 8.23
CA TYR A 116 20.84 5.13 8.60
C TYR A 116 21.08 4.76 10.06
N THR A 117 21.98 3.82 10.34
CA THR A 117 22.52 3.63 11.67
C THR A 117 23.36 4.86 12.02
N PRO A 118 23.05 5.60 13.11
CA PRO A 118 23.95 6.64 13.60
C PRO A 118 25.29 6.00 13.91
N GLY A 119 26.35 6.43 13.23
CA GLY A 119 27.69 5.90 13.45
C GLY A 119 28.04 5.99 14.93
N ILE A 120 28.42 4.86 15.53
CA ILE A 120 28.97 4.82 16.89
C ILE A 120 30.17 5.77 16.90
N GLY A 121 29.97 6.94 17.49
CA GLY A 121 31.04 7.85 17.84
C GLY A 121 31.83 7.19 18.96
N ILE A 122 32.82 6.38 18.59
CA ILE A 122 33.85 5.92 19.51
C ILE A 122 34.54 7.17 20.04
N ALA A 123 34.14 7.58 21.24
CA ALA A 123 34.84 8.57 22.03
C ALA A 123 36.25 8.04 22.29
N GLY A 124 37.19 8.48 21.47
CA GLY A 124 38.61 8.25 21.67
C GLY A 124 39.04 8.92 22.97
N ALA A 125 39.27 8.12 24.00
CA ALA A 125 39.99 8.54 25.18
C ALA A 125 41.44 8.90 24.79
N ARG A 126 41.80 10.16 25.11
CA ARG A 126 43.12 10.77 25.42
C ARG A 126 44.40 9.99 25.11
N TYR A 127 45.44 10.67 24.60
CA TYR A 127 46.73 10.88 25.30
C TYR A 127 47.53 12.11 24.78
N ASN A 128 47.89 12.97 25.74
CA ASN A 128 48.99 13.93 25.96
C ASN A 128 49.88 14.52 24.84
N GLY A 129 50.07 15.83 24.94
CA GLY A 129 51.30 16.59 24.68
C GLY A 129 51.37 17.73 25.69
#